data_AF-A0A7Y8UZY1-F1
#
_entry.id   AF-A0A7Y8UZY1-F1
#
_cell.length_a   1.000
_cell.length_b   1.000
_cell.length_c   1.000
_cell.angle_alpha   90.00
_cell.angle_beta   90.00
_cell.angle_gamma   90.00
#
_symmetry.space_group_name_H-M   'P 1'
#
loop_
_entity.id
_entity.type
_entity.pdbx_description
1 polymer ?
#
loop_
_entity_poly.entity_id
_entity_poly.type
_entity_poly.pdbx_seq_one_letter_code
_entity_poly.pdbx_strand_id
1 'polypeptide(L)'
;MLTTLAGIARTVIGEVLELLLMPVPGPLKGLARVRTIALFAALGEGVLNGLSSVLEGHAGELVLAFSDLADLLISGRLHTRLALNVRRRHQALYQRLSQMPAASIKDSAGLSSPQLLERMLLPSQAPAHEVQAVLETSGTSREQLERVWAGERPSASLVEAAHRFNADRLIDWVANSVDSNRPVPMGAFEVLGPLLTQLPVWPLDTALRIVNTQGQELRRYSRDATRPTTVVITVTALDNYQFGYSAPQRITAHLSDAVVQLLPSSFSAGEQAVRLQLAAQAQASRFDLFEALTRFADTHRSSAIRASVSVRKWLPDSLGHDYPVPEVIEALRALHPDVSLPRLLEVLDQHPLSADQQTRLIEVRQQPEPLYDALKVAAQMARAEALIDRIYHRRRFDQQTQAWVQAFARSALRAIGKHLIVSPPTYVPLDRDKHAVLILDHGDGEFSPYDQSSQGAGVQQGGADAFFRVLLSQLSDHDRVRFGADMPAAIAGFRHHVAQAMLRNRAPQGTFYPVLRDIAQYASDVDVTRIAPEPDALGLYPLESDRYLFLDSQYFKVTQADQTQPWRIHHPSLDDAYAPVLSHNVRAPGTMNGRTR
;
A
#
# COMPACT_ATOMS: atom_id res chain seq x y z
N MET A 1 -24.28 4.06 52.99
CA MET A 1 -23.70 3.69 51.68
C MET A 1 -24.73 3.14 50.70
N LEU A 2 -25.74 2.35 51.13
CA LEU A 2 -26.85 1.92 50.24
C LEU A 2 -27.76 3.07 49.75
N THR A 3 -27.97 4.11 50.56
CA THR A 3 -28.81 5.26 50.22
C THR A 3 -28.18 6.21 49.18
N THR A 4 -26.85 6.25 49.10
CA THR A 4 -26.13 7.08 48.11
C THR A 4 -26.08 6.41 46.72
N LEU A 5 -25.98 5.08 46.66
CA LEU A 5 -26.02 4.33 45.39
C LEU A 5 -27.43 4.32 44.76
N ALA A 6 -28.47 4.20 45.57
CA ALA A 6 -29.86 4.32 45.10
C ALA A 6 -30.19 5.73 44.58
N GLY A 7 -29.58 6.77 45.18
CA GLY A 7 -29.69 8.15 44.71
C GLY A 7 -29.05 8.34 43.33
N ILE A 8 -27.84 7.83 43.11
CA ILE A 8 -27.12 7.94 41.83
C ILE A 8 -27.83 7.15 40.73
N ALA A 9 -28.33 5.94 41.03
CA ALA A 9 -29.10 5.14 40.08
C ALA A 9 -30.38 5.85 39.64
N ARG A 10 -31.08 6.54 40.55
CA ARG A 10 -32.30 7.29 40.23
C ARG A 10 -32.03 8.51 39.36
N THR A 11 -30.90 9.19 39.56
CA THR A 11 -30.48 10.33 38.74
C THR A 11 -30.09 9.89 37.33
N VAL A 12 -29.34 8.78 37.20
CA VAL A 12 -28.96 8.23 35.88
C VAL A 12 -30.18 7.72 35.12
N ILE A 13 -31.13 7.05 35.79
CA ILE A 13 -32.39 6.63 35.16
C ILE A 13 -33.23 7.84 34.73
N GLY A 14 -33.25 8.91 35.53
CA GLY A 14 -33.96 10.16 35.21
C GLY A 14 -33.39 10.87 33.98
N GLU A 15 -32.06 11.04 33.92
CA GLU A 15 -31.39 11.69 32.77
C GLU A 15 -31.51 10.86 31.48
N VAL A 16 -31.44 9.53 31.59
CA VAL A 16 -31.60 8.62 30.45
C VAL A 16 -33.05 8.64 29.92
N LEU A 17 -34.04 8.80 30.80
CA LEU A 17 -35.44 8.94 30.39
C LEU A 17 -35.70 10.28 29.67
N GLU A 18 -35.11 11.38 30.15
CA GLU A 18 -35.21 12.68 29.48
C GLU A 18 -34.53 12.67 28.10
N LEU A 19 -33.41 11.97 27.96
CA LEU A 19 -32.71 11.81 26.67
C LEU A 19 -33.51 10.95 25.67
N LEU A 20 -34.34 10.03 26.16
CA LEU A 20 -35.28 9.22 25.39
C LEU A 20 -36.53 9.99 24.93
N LEU A 21 -36.89 11.04 25.66
CA LEU A 21 -38.08 11.86 25.40
C LEU A 21 -37.78 13.13 24.58
N MET A 22 -36.52 13.42 24.26
CA MET A 22 -36.18 14.51 23.33
C MET A 22 -36.60 14.16 21.88
N PRO A 23 -37.48 14.94 21.25
CA PRO A 23 -37.84 14.73 19.85
C PRO A 23 -36.69 15.17 18.94
N VAL A 24 -36.01 14.21 18.31
CA VAL A 24 -35.00 14.48 17.27
C VAL A 24 -35.69 14.76 15.93
N PRO A 25 -35.48 15.92 15.28
CA PRO A 25 -36.03 16.20 13.96
C PRO A 25 -35.14 15.60 12.86
N GLY A 26 -35.68 14.65 12.08
CA GLY A 26 -35.03 14.14 10.86
C GLY A 26 -35.33 12.67 10.52
N PRO A 27 -35.39 12.28 9.24
CA PRO A 27 -35.98 11.03 8.78
C PRO A 27 -34.97 9.87 8.78
N LEU A 28 -34.61 9.34 9.95
CA LEU A 28 -33.85 8.10 10.07
C LEU A 28 -34.80 6.90 10.25
N LYS A 29 -34.88 6.05 9.22
CA LYS A 29 -35.80 4.92 9.10
C LYS A 29 -35.50 3.78 10.09
N GLY A 30 -36.50 3.43 10.90
CA GLY A 30 -36.88 2.08 11.37
C GLY A 30 -35.85 1.19 12.07
N LEU A 31 -34.87 0.66 11.34
CA LEU A 31 -34.06 -0.50 11.76
C LEU A 31 -33.00 -0.16 12.83
N ALA A 32 -32.45 1.05 12.77
CA ALA A 32 -31.53 1.54 13.81
C ALA A 32 -32.26 1.80 15.14
N ARG A 33 -33.53 2.25 15.11
CA ARG A 33 -34.32 2.46 16.33
C ARG A 33 -34.66 1.14 17.03
N VAL A 34 -35.07 0.12 16.28
CA VAL A 34 -35.40 -1.19 16.84
C VAL A 34 -34.19 -1.84 17.50
N ARG A 35 -33.00 -1.73 16.89
CA ARG A 35 -31.77 -2.30 17.46
C ARG A 35 -31.32 -1.58 18.74
N THR A 36 -31.46 -0.26 18.78
CA THR A 36 -31.15 0.54 19.97
C THR A 36 -32.15 0.26 21.09
N ILE A 37 -33.44 0.15 20.78
CA ILE A 37 -34.48 -0.23 21.76
C ILE A 37 -34.25 -1.65 22.29
N ALA A 38 -33.90 -2.62 21.45
CA ALA A 38 -33.59 -3.98 21.87
C ALA A 38 -32.32 -4.05 22.75
N LEU A 39 -31.29 -3.26 22.45
CA LEU A 39 -30.07 -3.17 23.25
C LEU A 39 -30.34 -2.56 24.63
N PHE A 40 -31.19 -1.52 24.70
CA PHE A 40 -31.58 -0.90 25.96
C PHE A 40 -32.58 -1.74 26.77
N ALA A 41 -33.43 -2.54 26.11
CA ALA A 41 -34.27 -3.53 26.77
C ALA A 41 -33.43 -4.65 27.43
N ALA A 42 -32.41 -5.16 26.73
CA ALA A 42 -31.47 -6.14 27.27
C ALA A 42 -30.64 -5.56 28.44
N LEU A 43 -30.24 -4.29 28.36
CA LEU A 43 -29.61 -3.55 29.47
C LEU A 43 -30.54 -3.39 30.67
N GLY A 44 -31.81 -3.07 30.45
CA GLY A 44 -32.82 -2.98 31.51
C GLY A 44 -33.06 -4.31 32.21
N GLU A 45 -33.12 -5.40 31.44
CA GLU A 45 -33.32 -6.75 31.95
C GLU A 45 -32.11 -7.26 32.75
N GLY A 46 -30.88 -6.97 32.30
CA GLY A 46 -29.65 -7.28 33.04
C GLY A 46 -29.51 -6.52 34.36
N VAL A 47 -29.95 -5.26 34.41
CA VAL A 47 -29.94 -4.46 35.65
C VAL A 47 -31.00 -4.93 36.65
N LEU A 48 -32.19 -5.33 36.18
CA LEU A 48 -33.26 -5.87 37.01
C LEU A 48 -32.88 -7.24 37.62
N ASN A 49 -32.27 -8.12 36.83
CA ASN A 49 -31.83 -9.42 37.29
C ASN A 49 -30.64 -9.30 38.26
N GLY A 50 -29.68 -8.41 37.99
CA GLY A 50 -28.57 -8.14 38.91
C GLY A 50 -29.01 -7.54 40.25
N LEU A 51 -30.05 -6.69 40.27
CA LEU A 51 -30.59 -6.16 41.54
C LEU A 51 -31.15 -7.25 42.45
N SER A 52 -31.68 -8.35 41.87
CA SER A 52 -32.15 -9.51 42.63
C SER A 52 -30.98 -10.32 43.22
N SER A 53 -29.88 -10.48 42.48
CA SER A 53 -28.67 -11.20 42.92
C SER A 53 -27.90 -10.48 44.03
N VAL A 54 -28.03 -9.15 44.13
CA VAL A 54 -27.45 -8.34 45.23
C VAL A 54 -28.23 -8.50 46.53
N LEU A 55 -29.53 -8.79 46.47
CA LEU A 55 -30.33 -9.11 47.67
C LEU A 55 -29.98 -10.47 48.27
N GLU A 56 -29.35 -11.36 47.48
CA GLU A 56 -28.94 -12.71 47.87
C GLU A 56 -27.45 -12.82 48.27
N GLY A 57 -26.73 -11.70 48.37
CA GLY A 57 -25.37 -11.65 48.92
C GLY A 57 -24.23 -11.93 47.94
N HIS A 58 -24.50 -12.10 46.64
CA HIS A 58 -23.48 -12.42 45.62
C HIS A 58 -23.03 -11.18 44.84
N ALA A 59 -22.56 -10.15 45.55
CA ALA A 59 -22.13 -8.87 44.96
C ALA A 59 -20.97 -8.99 43.93
N GLY A 60 -20.22 -10.09 43.95
CA GLY A 60 -19.09 -10.34 43.04
C GLY A 60 -19.51 -10.61 41.59
N GLU A 61 -20.66 -11.26 41.36
CA GLU A 61 -21.13 -11.58 40.01
C GLU A 61 -21.64 -10.34 39.27
N LEU A 62 -22.17 -9.37 40.02
CA LEU A 62 -22.64 -8.11 39.44
C LEU A 62 -21.47 -7.24 38.99
N VAL A 63 -20.36 -7.22 39.72
CA VAL A 63 -19.14 -6.49 39.32
C VAL A 63 -18.50 -7.13 38.08
N LEU A 64 -18.48 -8.46 37.98
CA LEU A 64 -18.00 -9.18 36.80
C LEU A 64 -18.90 -8.92 35.58
N ALA A 65 -20.22 -9.00 35.73
CA ALA A 65 -21.16 -8.73 34.64
C ALA A 65 -21.10 -7.26 34.18
N PHE A 66 -20.93 -6.29 35.10
CA PHE A 66 -20.73 -4.89 34.73
C PHE A 66 -19.35 -4.63 34.12
N SER A 67 -18.31 -5.36 34.54
CA SER A 67 -16.98 -5.28 33.92
C SER A 67 -16.99 -5.84 32.51
N ASP A 68 -17.62 -7.00 32.28
CA ASP A 68 -17.75 -7.61 30.96
C ASP A 68 -18.60 -6.75 30.01
N LEU A 69 -19.66 -6.12 30.55
CA LEU A 69 -20.54 -5.23 29.77
C LEU A 69 -19.90 -3.85 29.54
N ALA A 70 -19.08 -3.36 30.48
CA ALA A 70 -18.22 -2.19 30.28
C ALA A 70 -17.12 -2.48 29.26
N ASP A 71 -16.48 -3.66 29.29
CA ASP A 71 -15.51 -4.10 28.29
C ASP A 71 -16.17 -4.26 26.93
N LEU A 72 -17.39 -4.80 26.85
CA LEU A 72 -18.16 -4.88 25.61
C LEU A 72 -18.55 -3.49 25.05
N LEU A 73 -18.88 -2.54 25.92
CA LEU A 73 -19.25 -1.16 25.55
C LEU A 73 -18.05 -0.27 25.22
N ILE A 74 -16.93 -0.44 25.92
CA ILE A 74 -15.69 0.31 25.74
C ILE A 74 -14.93 -0.22 24.53
N SER A 75 -14.80 -1.54 24.40
CA SER A 75 -14.25 -2.18 23.19
C SER A 75 -15.12 -1.84 21.97
N GLY A 76 -16.45 -2.02 22.06
CA GLY A 76 -17.38 -1.70 20.96
C GLY A 76 -17.37 -0.23 20.52
N ARG A 77 -17.25 0.73 21.46
CA ARG A 77 -17.21 2.18 21.15
C ARG A 77 -15.83 2.72 20.79
N LEU A 78 -14.73 2.16 21.30
CA LEU A 78 -13.38 2.51 20.84
C LEU A 78 -13.12 1.96 19.45
N HIS A 79 -13.48 0.71 19.15
CA HIS A 79 -13.27 0.12 17.83
C HIS A 79 -14.10 0.82 16.73
N THR A 80 -15.34 1.24 17.03
CA THR A 80 -16.13 2.02 16.07
C THR A 80 -15.58 3.43 15.86
N ARG A 81 -15.05 4.11 16.88
CA ARG A 81 -14.49 5.48 16.74
C ARG A 81 -13.07 5.51 16.17
N LEU A 82 -12.22 4.54 16.51
CA LEU A 82 -10.88 4.36 15.92
C LEU A 82 -10.98 4.08 14.41
N ALA A 83 -11.92 3.20 14.01
CA ALA A 83 -12.18 2.87 12.61
C ALA A 83 -12.95 3.95 11.81
N LEU A 84 -13.62 4.91 12.48
CA LEU A 84 -14.35 6.01 11.82
C LEU A 84 -13.51 7.29 11.67
N ASN A 85 -12.53 7.54 12.54
CA ASN A 85 -11.88 8.85 12.66
C ASN A 85 -10.49 8.95 12.01
N VAL A 86 -9.68 7.89 12.01
CA VAL A 86 -8.45 7.79 11.19
C VAL A 86 -8.79 7.65 9.69
N ARG A 87 -10.06 7.30 9.42
CA ARG A 87 -10.67 7.07 8.11
C ARG A 87 -10.66 8.31 7.20
N ARG A 88 -10.51 9.55 7.69
CA ARG A 88 -10.90 10.79 6.98
C ARG A 88 -10.04 11.24 5.79
N ARG A 89 -8.74 10.94 5.77
CA ARG A 89 -7.88 11.30 4.63
C ARG A 89 -7.95 10.29 3.48
N HIS A 90 -8.09 9.01 3.83
CA HIS A 90 -8.50 7.97 2.91
C HIS A 90 -10.03 7.95 2.69
N GLN A 91 -10.84 8.77 3.39
CA GLN A 91 -12.31 8.76 3.29
C GLN A 91 -12.78 9.24 1.94
N ALA A 92 -12.06 10.10 1.24
CA ALA A 92 -12.48 10.42 -0.13
C ALA A 92 -12.55 9.12 -0.96
N LEU A 93 -11.54 8.26 -0.88
CA LEU A 93 -11.49 6.99 -1.61
C LEU A 93 -12.37 5.90 -0.97
N TYR A 94 -12.42 5.79 0.36
CA TYR A 94 -13.31 4.86 1.06
C TYR A 94 -14.80 5.24 0.93
N GLN A 95 -15.18 6.51 1.10
CA GLN A 95 -16.54 7.01 0.85
C GLN A 95 -16.87 6.88 -0.63
N ARG A 96 -15.95 7.08 -1.56
CA ARG A 96 -16.20 6.82 -2.99
C ARG A 96 -16.47 5.36 -3.30
N LEU A 97 -15.65 4.46 -2.74
CA LEU A 97 -15.85 3.03 -2.88
C LEU A 97 -17.15 2.56 -2.20
N SER A 98 -17.62 3.24 -1.14
CA SER A 98 -18.78 2.81 -0.33
C SER A 98 -20.06 3.68 -0.42
N GLN A 99 -20.03 4.86 -1.03
CA GLN A 99 -21.17 5.78 -1.17
C GLN A 99 -21.51 5.96 -2.65
N MET A 100 -22.41 5.13 -3.14
CA MET A 100 -23.27 5.48 -4.27
C MET A 100 -24.75 5.32 -3.89
N PRO A 101 -25.66 6.13 -4.45
CA PRO A 101 -27.08 6.02 -4.16
C PRO A 101 -27.58 4.61 -4.49
N ALA A 102 -28.37 4.02 -3.58
CA ALA A 102 -28.94 2.68 -3.68
C ALA A 102 -29.74 2.41 -4.98
N ALA A 103 -30.05 3.45 -5.76
CA ALA A 103 -30.65 3.36 -7.08
C ALA A 103 -29.73 2.77 -8.18
N SER A 104 -28.40 2.74 -7.99
CA SER A 104 -27.42 2.28 -9.00
C SER A 104 -27.07 0.79 -8.92
N ILE A 105 -27.58 0.04 -7.94
CA ILE A 105 -27.27 -1.40 -7.77
C ILE A 105 -27.76 -2.23 -8.98
N LYS A 106 -28.78 -1.76 -9.72
CA LYS A 106 -29.26 -2.42 -10.95
C LYS A 106 -28.36 -2.21 -12.17
N ASP A 107 -27.42 -1.26 -12.13
CA ASP A 107 -26.55 -0.91 -13.26
C ASP A 107 -25.21 -1.67 -13.27
N SER A 108 -24.85 -2.39 -12.19
CA SER A 108 -23.56 -3.10 -12.09
C SER A 108 -23.49 -4.35 -12.99
N ALA A 109 -24.62 -4.99 -13.29
CA ALA A 109 -24.70 -6.24 -14.05
C ALA A 109 -24.20 -6.10 -15.51
N GLY A 110 -24.23 -4.89 -16.08
CA GLY A 110 -23.76 -4.61 -17.44
C GLY A 110 -22.31 -4.12 -17.53
N LEU A 111 -21.63 -3.90 -16.40
CA LEU A 111 -20.28 -3.31 -16.36
C LEU A 111 -19.22 -4.38 -16.16
N SER A 112 -18.10 -4.27 -16.87
CA SER A 112 -16.89 -5.06 -16.56
C SER A 112 -16.28 -4.64 -15.21
N SER A 113 -15.45 -5.50 -14.59
CA SER A 113 -14.80 -5.15 -13.31
C SER A 113 -13.99 -3.84 -13.39
N PRO A 114 -13.20 -3.57 -14.45
CA PRO A 114 -12.54 -2.28 -14.63
C PRO A 114 -13.52 -1.11 -14.69
N GLN A 115 -14.62 -1.21 -15.45
CA GLN A 115 -15.61 -0.15 -15.55
C GLN A 115 -16.31 0.12 -14.22
N LEU A 116 -16.58 -0.93 -13.44
CA LEU A 116 -17.16 -0.81 -12.11
C LEU A 116 -16.21 -0.05 -11.17
N LEU A 117 -14.93 -0.46 -11.10
CA LEU A 117 -13.92 0.22 -10.29
C LEU A 117 -13.69 1.67 -10.77
N GLU A 118 -13.61 1.91 -12.07
CA GLU A 118 -13.47 3.25 -12.65
C GLU A 118 -14.59 4.18 -12.18
N ARG A 119 -15.84 3.70 -12.18
CA ARG A 119 -16.96 4.48 -11.64
C ARG A 119 -16.83 4.78 -10.16
N MET A 120 -16.36 3.81 -9.36
CA MET A 120 -16.10 4.05 -7.94
C MET A 120 -15.01 5.10 -7.72
N LEU A 121 -13.97 5.08 -8.53
CA LEU A 121 -12.87 6.05 -8.45
C LEU A 121 -13.21 7.43 -9.07
N LEU A 122 -14.48 7.65 -9.46
CA LEU A 122 -15.02 8.70 -10.36
C LEU A 122 -14.58 8.50 -11.81
N PRO A 123 -15.41 8.91 -12.82
CA PRO A 123 -15.10 8.72 -14.23
C PRO A 123 -13.69 9.24 -14.54
N SER A 124 -12.81 8.27 -14.68
CA SER A 124 -11.41 8.43 -14.93
C SER A 124 -11.30 8.06 -16.38
N GLN A 125 -10.95 8.97 -17.29
CA GLN A 125 -10.64 8.58 -18.68
C GLN A 125 -9.31 7.76 -18.75
N ALA A 126 -9.07 6.92 -17.75
CA ALA A 126 -7.95 6.02 -17.66
C ALA A 126 -8.22 4.83 -18.59
N PRO A 127 -7.19 4.34 -19.29
CA PRO A 127 -7.32 3.11 -20.07
C PRO A 127 -7.78 1.93 -19.21
N ALA A 128 -8.69 1.11 -19.73
CA ALA A 128 -9.24 -0.03 -19.01
C ALA A 128 -8.17 -1.02 -18.49
N HIS A 129 -7.03 -1.13 -19.19
CA HIS A 129 -5.92 -2.01 -18.79
C HIS A 129 -5.20 -1.52 -17.52
N GLU A 130 -5.12 -0.20 -17.27
CA GLU A 130 -4.52 0.33 -16.04
C GLU A 130 -5.43 0.04 -14.84
N VAL A 131 -6.74 0.23 -15.01
CA VAL A 131 -7.72 -0.09 -13.96
C VAL A 131 -7.78 -1.60 -13.69
N GLN A 132 -7.62 -2.42 -14.73
CA GLN A 132 -7.48 -3.87 -14.59
C GLN A 132 -6.22 -4.25 -13.78
N ALA A 133 -5.08 -3.58 -14.02
CA ALA A 133 -3.87 -3.82 -13.24
C ALA A 133 -4.05 -3.53 -11.74
N VAL A 134 -4.89 -2.55 -11.37
CA VAL A 134 -5.26 -2.27 -9.97
C VAL A 134 -5.99 -3.46 -9.34
N LEU A 135 -6.98 -4.02 -10.04
CA LEU A 135 -7.73 -5.19 -9.56
C LEU A 135 -6.84 -6.43 -9.42
N GLU A 136 -5.96 -6.65 -10.40
CA GLU A 136 -5.05 -7.79 -10.42
C GLU A 136 -3.96 -7.70 -9.36
N THR A 137 -3.38 -6.51 -9.17
CA THR A 137 -2.37 -6.26 -8.13
C THR A 137 -2.98 -6.48 -6.75
N SER A 138 -4.18 -5.94 -6.50
CA SER A 138 -4.89 -6.09 -5.22
C SER A 138 -5.53 -7.47 -5.00
N GLY A 139 -5.54 -8.35 -6.03
CA GLY A 139 -6.23 -9.63 -5.96
C GLY A 139 -7.75 -9.50 -5.78
N THR A 140 -8.35 -8.37 -6.18
CA THR A 140 -9.76 -8.08 -5.98
C THR A 140 -10.61 -8.82 -7.00
N SER A 141 -11.40 -9.79 -6.52
CA SER A 141 -12.39 -10.50 -7.33
C SER A 141 -13.59 -9.63 -7.68
N ARG A 142 -14.35 -10.03 -8.71
CA ARG A 142 -15.61 -9.38 -9.08
C ARG A 142 -16.60 -9.35 -7.91
N GLU A 143 -16.74 -10.45 -7.18
CA GLU A 143 -17.64 -10.56 -6.03
C GLU A 143 -17.26 -9.62 -4.89
N GLN A 144 -15.97 -9.49 -4.60
CA GLN A 144 -15.48 -8.50 -3.62
C GLN A 144 -15.79 -7.08 -4.10
N LEU A 145 -15.56 -6.76 -5.38
CA LEU A 145 -15.83 -5.43 -5.92
C LEU A 145 -17.32 -5.07 -5.85
N GLU A 146 -18.22 -6.02 -6.13
CA GLU A 146 -19.67 -5.83 -5.98
C GLU A 146 -20.10 -5.62 -4.53
N ARG A 147 -19.46 -6.31 -3.58
CA ARG A 147 -19.69 -6.09 -2.14
C ARG A 147 -19.24 -4.70 -1.70
N VAL A 148 -18.08 -4.25 -2.16
CA VAL A 148 -17.61 -2.87 -1.91
C VAL A 148 -18.59 -1.88 -2.52
N TRP A 149 -19.03 -2.11 -3.77
CA TRP A 149 -20.05 -1.29 -4.43
C TRP A 149 -21.38 -1.23 -3.65
N ALA A 150 -21.77 -2.33 -2.99
CA ALA A 150 -22.92 -2.40 -2.11
C ALA A 150 -22.73 -1.71 -0.75
N GLY A 151 -21.54 -1.16 -0.48
CA GLY A 151 -21.21 -0.40 0.74
C GLY A 151 -20.38 -1.17 1.76
N GLU A 152 -19.91 -2.39 1.46
CA GLU A 152 -18.92 -3.06 2.31
C GLU A 152 -17.58 -2.31 2.30
N ARG A 153 -16.77 -2.56 3.33
CA ARG A 153 -15.43 -1.97 3.43
C ARG A 153 -14.53 -2.62 2.35
N PRO A 154 -13.81 -1.83 1.53
CA PRO A 154 -12.79 -2.37 0.64
C PRO A 154 -11.61 -2.90 1.45
N SER A 155 -10.93 -3.90 0.90
CA SER A 155 -9.70 -4.44 1.49
C SER A 155 -8.58 -3.40 1.45
N ALA A 156 -7.64 -3.52 2.40
CA ALA A 156 -6.44 -2.70 2.44
C ALA A 156 -5.63 -2.80 1.12
N SER A 157 -5.56 -3.99 0.52
CA SER A 157 -4.92 -4.21 -0.79
C SER A 157 -5.55 -3.38 -1.91
N LEU A 158 -6.88 -3.34 -1.99
CA LEU A 158 -7.58 -2.53 -2.99
C LEU A 158 -7.35 -1.04 -2.75
N VAL A 159 -7.39 -0.60 -1.50
CA VAL A 159 -7.17 0.80 -1.12
C VAL A 159 -5.75 1.25 -1.47
N GLU A 160 -4.74 0.46 -1.14
CA GLU A 160 -3.35 0.75 -1.47
C GLU A 160 -3.12 0.76 -2.99
N ALA A 161 -3.65 -0.21 -3.73
CA ALA A 161 -3.52 -0.26 -5.18
C ALA A 161 -4.20 0.94 -5.85
N ALA A 162 -5.40 1.30 -5.41
CA ALA A 162 -6.11 2.49 -5.88
C ALA A 162 -5.37 3.79 -5.53
N HIS A 163 -4.71 3.84 -4.37
CA HIS A 163 -3.89 4.98 -3.96
C HIS A 163 -2.63 5.13 -4.84
N ARG A 164 -1.91 4.03 -5.13
CA ARG A 164 -0.79 4.02 -6.08
C ARG A 164 -1.22 4.49 -7.48
N PHE A 165 -2.34 3.96 -7.97
CA PHE A 165 -2.93 4.37 -9.24
C PHE A 165 -3.30 5.87 -9.27
N ASN A 166 -3.91 6.38 -8.19
CA ASN A 166 -4.23 7.81 -8.10
C ASN A 166 -2.97 8.68 -8.06
N ALA A 167 -1.91 8.24 -7.37
CA ALA A 167 -0.64 8.96 -7.35
C ALA A 167 0.00 9.06 -8.74
N ASP A 168 0.02 7.97 -9.52
CA ASP A 168 0.47 8.00 -10.91
C ASP A 168 -0.35 9.01 -11.72
N ARG A 169 -1.69 8.94 -11.63
CA ARG A 169 -2.57 9.86 -12.36
C ARG A 169 -2.37 11.32 -11.99
N LEU A 170 -2.15 11.63 -10.71
CA LEU A 170 -1.86 12.99 -10.27
C LEU A 170 -0.53 13.48 -10.84
N ILE A 171 0.50 12.64 -10.85
CA ILE A 171 1.79 12.98 -11.45
C ILE A 171 1.68 13.14 -12.96
N ASP A 172 1.00 12.22 -13.66
CA ASP A 172 0.77 12.27 -15.10
C ASP A 172 -0.07 13.47 -15.51
N TRP A 173 -1.03 13.87 -14.68
CA TRP A 173 -1.83 15.07 -14.92
C TRP A 173 -0.95 16.33 -14.92
N VAL A 174 -0.04 16.48 -13.96
CA VAL A 174 0.90 17.63 -13.93
C VAL A 174 2.00 17.50 -14.99
N ALA A 175 2.57 16.32 -15.18
CA ALA A 175 3.65 16.11 -16.15
C ALA A 175 3.20 16.38 -17.60
N ASN A 176 1.92 16.13 -17.90
CA ASN A 176 1.34 16.33 -19.23
C ASN A 176 0.43 17.58 -19.31
N SER A 177 0.45 18.49 -18.32
CA SER A 177 -0.39 19.69 -18.31
C SER A 177 0.16 20.78 -19.23
N VAL A 178 0.04 20.56 -20.54
CA VAL A 178 0.21 21.61 -21.57
C VAL A 178 -1.16 22.23 -21.93
N ASP A 179 -2.25 21.45 -21.80
CA ASP A 179 -3.60 21.90 -22.10
C ASP A 179 -4.33 22.49 -20.87
N SER A 180 -4.73 23.76 -20.97
CA SER A 180 -5.44 24.50 -19.93
C SER A 180 -6.85 23.99 -19.62
N ASN A 181 -7.40 23.10 -20.46
CA ASN A 181 -8.82 22.72 -20.43
C ASN A 181 -9.09 21.35 -19.76
N ARG A 182 -8.07 20.70 -19.19
CA ARG A 182 -8.27 19.43 -18.47
C ARG A 182 -8.87 19.68 -17.09
N PRO A 183 -9.95 18.95 -16.71
CA PRO A 183 -10.51 19.04 -15.36
C PRO A 183 -9.44 18.76 -14.30
N VAL A 184 -9.46 19.53 -13.22
CA VAL A 184 -8.54 19.33 -12.09
C VAL A 184 -8.94 18.07 -11.32
N PRO A 185 -8.04 17.07 -11.19
CA PRO A 185 -8.36 15.87 -10.44
C PRO A 185 -8.49 16.20 -8.94
N MET A 186 -9.34 15.47 -8.23
CA MET A 186 -9.37 15.56 -6.76
C MET A 186 -7.99 15.22 -6.21
N GLY A 187 -7.54 15.99 -5.21
CA GLY A 187 -6.23 15.79 -4.61
C GLY A 187 -5.09 16.41 -5.42
N ALA A 188 -5.38 17.21 -6.45
CA ALA A 188 -4.36 17.95 -7.21
C ALA A 188 -3.43 18.78 -6.30
N PHE A 189 -3.94 19.30 -5.18
CA PHE A 189 -3.12 20.04 -4.23
C PHE A 189 -2.02 19.20 -3.56
N GLU A 190 -2.18 17.87 -3.50
CA GLU A 190 -1.19 16.97 -2.88
C GLU A 190 0.10 16.89 -3.70
N VAL A 191 -0.03 16.97 -5.04
CA VAL A 191 1.10 16.99 -5.98
C VAL A 191 1.54 18.43 -6.28
N LEU A 192 0.61 19.37 -6.42
CA LEU A 192 0.93 20.77 -6.75
C LEU A 192 1.59 21.53 -5.59
N GLY A 193 1.13 21.33 -4.35
CA GLY A 193 1.69 21.99 -3.16
C GLY A 193 3.21 21.83 -3.02
N PRO A 194 3.76 20.60 -3.02
CA PRO A 194 5.19 20.42 -2.94
C PRO A 194 5.93 20.86 -4.21
N LEU A 195 5.35 20.68 -5.40
CA LEU A 195 5.99 21.14 -6.64
C LEU A 195 6.15 22.67 -6.66
N LEU A 196 5.09 23.42 -6.35
CA LEU A 196 5.10 24.90 -6.32
C LEU A 196 6.15 25.44 -5.34
N THR A 197 6.20 24.88 -4.13
CA THR A 197 7.14 25.33 -3.08
C THR A 197 8.59 24.96 -3.34
N GLN A 198 8.85 24.00 -4.24
CA GLN A 198 10.18 23.57 -4.64
C GLN A 198 10.65 24.24 -5.96
N LEU A 199 9.90 25.21 -6.50
CA LEU A 199 10.37 26.00 -7.64
C LEU A 199 11.51 26.94 -7.22
N PRO A 200 12.52 27.17 -8.08
CA PRO A 200 13.63 28.07 -7.76
C PRO A 200 13.21 29.50 -7.40
N VAL A 201 12.11 29.96 -8.00
CA VAL A 201 11.51 31.29 -7.79
C VAL A 201 10.69 31.41 -6.50
N TRP A 202 10.42 30.30 -5.80
CA TRP A 202 9.66 30.33 -4.55
C TRP A 202 10.45 31.04 -3.43
N PRO A 203 9.85 32.03 -2.72
CA PRO A 203 10.53 32.75 -1.63
C PRO A 203 10.89 31.84 -0.46
N LEU A 204 12.12 31.98 0.05
CA LEU A 204 12.67 31.09 1.09
C LEU A 204 11.98 31.23 2.46
N ASP A 205 11.34 32.37 2.72
CA ASP A 205 10.69 32.73 3.98
C ASP A 205 9.16 32.54 3.94
N THR A 206 8.63 32.00 2.84
CA THR A 206 7.19 31.85 2.61
C THR A 206 6.72 30.40 2.67
N ALA A 207 5.65 30.15 3.43
CA ALA A 207 4.93 28.88 3.46
C ALA A 207 3.59 28.94 2.71
N LEU A 208 3.24 27.87 2.01
CA LEU A 208 1.92 27.62 1.45
C LEU A 208 1.09 26.81 2.45
N ARG A 209 0.01 27.39 2.96
CA ARG A 209 -0.96 26.71 3.82
C ARG A 209 -2.24 26.44 3.04
N ILE A 210 -2.65 25.18 2.97
CA ILE A 210 -3.88 24.75 2.30
C ILE A 210 -4.88 24.38 3.38
N VAL A 211 -6.08 24.96 3.35
CA VAL A 211 -7.14 24.75 4.35
C VAL A 211 -8.42 24.23 3.69
N ASN A 212 -9.29 23.56 4.44
CA ASN A 212 -10.64 23.22 3.97
C ASN A 212 -11.61 24.41 4.12
N THR A 213 -12.86 24.24 3.67
CA THR A 213 -13.94 25.24 3.82
C THR A 213 -14.25 25.62 5.27
N GLN A 214 -13.87 24.79 6.24
CA GLN A 214 -14.01 25.01 7.68
C GLN A 214 -12.79 25.73 8.30
N GLY A 215 -11.78 26.07 7.49
CA GLY A 215 -10.55 26.72 7.93
C GLY A 215 -9.54 25.80 8.61
N GLN A 216 -9.79 24.49 8.64
CA GLN A 216 -8.83 23.52 9.16
C GLN A 216 -7.69 23.35 8.14
N GLU A 217 -6.46 23.39 8.63
CA GLU A 217 -5.29 23.09 7.79
C GLU A 217 -5.41 21.67 7.26
N LEU A 218 -5.18 21.49 5.96
CA LEU A 218 -5.05 20.19 5.32
C LEU A 218 -3.57 19.83 5.23
N ARG A 219 -2.77 20.74 4.66
CA ARG A 219 -1.32 20.58 4.51
C ARG A 219 -0.62 21.94 4.49
N ARG A 220 0.62 21.96 4.98
CA ARG A 220 1.53 23.09 4.82
C ARG A 220 2.80 22.67 4.11
N TYR A 221 3.28 23.52 3.21
CA TYR A 221 4.50 23.29 2.47
C TYR A 221 5.40 24.53 2.50
N SER A 222 6.70 24.31 2.55
CA SER A 222 7.74 25.31 2.42
C SER A 222 8.90 24.74 1.62
N ARG A 223 9.71 25.64 1.09
CA ARG A 223 10.92 25.28 0.36
C ARG A 223 11.92 24.54 1.24
N ASP A 224 12.12 25.03 2.46
CA ASP A 224 13.08 24.50 3.43
C ASP A 224 12.51 24.57 4.85
N ALA A 225 12.17 23.41 5.43
CA ALA A 225 11.61 23.31 6.77
C ALA A 225 12.58 23.74 7.90
N THR A 226 13.88 23.80 7.62
CA THR A 226 14.88 24.21 8.61
C THR A 226 14.92 25.73 8.79
N ARG A 227 14.33 26.47 7.84
CA ARG A 227 14.28 27.93 7.89
C ARG A 227 12.95 28.38 8.46
N PRO A 228 12.97 29.39 9.35
CA PRO A 228 11.73 29.98 9.83
C PRO A 228 10.98 30.64 8.67
N THR A 229 9.69 30.36 8.58
CA THR A 229 8.81 31.03 7.62
C THR A 229 8.17 32.23 8.30
N THR A 230 8.31 33.42 7.70
CA THR A 230 7.78 34.69 8.19
C THR A 230 6.46 35.04 7.51
N VAL A 231 6.25 34.53 6.29
CA VAL A 231 5.05 34.78 5.49
C VAL A 231 4.30 33.47 5.27
N VAL A 232 2.99 33.46 5.45
CA VAL A 232 2.12 32.30 5.19
C VAL A 232 1.02 32.70 4.22
N ILE A 233 1.08 32.21 2.98
CA ILE A 233 -0.03 32.37 2.04
C ILE A 233 -1.04 31.25 2.25
N THR A 234 -2.33 31.59 2.29
CA THR A 234 -3.40 30.62 2.57
C THR A 234 -4.31 30.45 1.36
N VAL A 235 -4.53 29.19 0.97
CA VAL A 235 -5.48 28.81 -0.07
C VAL A 235 -6.52 27.85 0.51
N THR A 236 -7.79 28.11 0.24
CA THR A 236 -8.92 27.29 0.69
C THR A 236 -9.30 26.31 -0.42
N ALA A 237 -9.25 25.01 -0.14
CA ALA A 237 -9.79 23.98 -1.02
C ALA A 237 -11.31 23.90 -0.83
N LEU A 238 -12.05 24.06 -1.93
CA LEU A 238 -13.51 24.04 -1.96
C LEU A 238 -14.03 22.63 -2.32
N ASP A 239 -15.28 22.33 -1.94
CA ASP A 239 -15.91 21.01 -2.15
C ASP A 239 -16.09 20.67 -3.65
N ASN A 240 -16.10 21.68 -4.52
CA ASN A 240 -16.18 21.54 -5.98
C ASN A 240 -14.80 21.41 -6.65
N TYR A 241 -13.74 21.09 -5.90
CA TYR A 241 -12.35 20.94 -6.38
C TYR A 241 -11.72 22.22 -6.93
N GLN A 242 -12.29 23.38 -6.60
CA GLN A 242 -11.70 24.68 -6.89
C GLN A 242 -10.96 25.23 -5.66
N PHE A 243 -10.24 26.32 -5.86
CA PHE A 243 -9.42 26.96 -4.85
C PHE A 243 -9.88 28.40 -4.63
N GLY A 244 -10.23 28.72 -3.38
CA GLY A 244 -10.51 30.08 -2.93
C GLY A 244 -9.29 30.71 -2.27
N TYR A 245 -9.08 32.00 -2.45
CA TYR A 245 -8.06 32.76 -1.73
C TYR A 245 -8.54 34.18 -1.45
N SER A 246 -8.06 34.78 -0.37
CA SER A 246 -8.56 36.03 0.18
C SER A 246 -7.49 37.13 0.08
N ALA A 247 -7.47 37.84 -1.06
CA ALA A 247 -7.04 39.24 -1.24
C ALA A 247 -6.68 39.51 -2.72
N PRO A 248 -7.64 39.87 -3.60
CA PRO A 248 -9.09 39.90 -3.39
C PRO A 248 -9.69 38.48 -3.31
N GLN A 249 -10.91 38.36 -2.76
CA GLN A 249 -11.59 37.08 -2.67
C GLN A 249 -11.92 36.57 -4.08
N ARG A 250 -11.23 35.51 -4.50
CA ARG A 250 -11.38 34.92 -5.83
C ARG A 250 -11.41 33.41 -5.72
N ILE A 251 -12.04 32.81 -6.72
CA ILE A 251 -12.11 31.36 -6.89
C ILE A 251 -11.45 31.04 -8.23
N THR A 252 -10.56 30.07 -8.23
CA THR A 252 -9.89 29.58 -9.43
C THR A 252 -9.94 28.07 -9.48
N ALA A 253 -9.92 27.51 -10.68
CA ALA A 253 -9.87 26.07 -10.86
C ALA A 253 -8.50 25.49 -10.46
N HIS A 254 -7.41 26.28 -10.56
CA HIS A 254 -6.05 25.77 -10.41
C HIS A 254 -5.28 26.44 -9.28
N LEU A 255 -4.64 25.62 -8.44
CA LEU A 255 -3.79 26.11 -7.35
C LEU A 255 -2.60 26.97 -7.85
N SER A 256 -2.08 26.67 -9.05
CA SER A 256 -1.03 27.47 -9.70
C SER A 256 -1.46 28.92 -9.91
N ASP A 257 -2.65 29.15 -10.44
CA ASP A 257 -3.20 30.49 -10.65
C ASP A 257 -3.35 31.23 -9.30
N ALA A 258 -3.93 30.59 -8.29
CA ALA A 258 -4.05 31.18 -6.95
C ALA A 258 -2.69 31.65 -6.41
N VAL A 259 -1.64 30.82 -6.56
CA VAL A 259 -0.28 31.15 -6.12
C VAL A 259 0.34 32.28 -6.92
N VAL A 260 0.20 32.30 -8.25
CA VAL A 260 0.71 33.40 -9.10
C VAL A 260 0.06 34.72 -8.71
N GLN A 261 -1.23 34.72 -8.39
CA GLN A 261 -1.96 35.91 -7.96
C GLN A 261 -1.58 36.38 -6.55
N LEU A 262 -1.25 35.45 -5.64
CA LEU A 262 -0.82 35.76 -4.28
C LEU A 262 0.65 36.19 -4.19
N LEU A 263 1.50 35.76 -5.14
CA LEU A 263 2.94 36.07 -5.19
C LEU A 263 3.37 36.63 -6.57
N PRO A 264 2.79 37.76 -7.03
CA PRO A 264 3.01 38.26 -8.39
C PRO A 264 4.46 38.70 -8.64
N SER A 265 5.18 39.15 -7.61
CA SER A 265 6.59 39.54 -7.70
C SER A 265 7.52 38.35 -7.94
N SER A 266 7.20 37.18 -7.38
CA SER A 266 7.97 35.94 -7.57
C SER A 266 7.65 35.25 -8.88
N PHE A 267 6.40 35.37 -9.36
CA PHE A 267 5.89 34.68 -10.55
C PHE A 267 5.52 35.64 -11.68
N SER A 268 6.43 36.56 -12.03
CA SER A 268 6.20 37.58 -13.07
C SER A 268 5.99 37.01 -14.48
N ALA A 269 6.50 35.81 -14.76
CA ALA A 269 6.32 35.11 -16.04
C ALA A 269 4.89 34.56 -16.25
N GLY A 270 4.02 34.66 -15.24
CA GLY A 270 2.63 34.22 -15.30
C GLY A 270 2.41 32.72 -15.15
N GLU A 271 1.15 32.30 -15.13
CA GLU A 271 0.75 30.93 -14.80
C GLU A 271 1.27 29.89 -15.81
N GLN A 272 1.27 30.21 -17.11
CA GLN A 272 1.68 29.24 -18.14
C GLN A 272 3.16 28.84 -17.99
N ALA A 273 4.03 29.80 -17.67
CA ALA A 273 5.44 29.52 -17.40
C ALA A 273 5.61 28.64 -16.15
N VAL A 274 4.82 28.90 -15.10
CA VAL A 274 4.79 28.06 -13.89
C VAL A 274 4.37 26.64 -14.23
N ARG A 275 3.29 26.44 -15.01
CA ARG A 275 2.83 25.11 -15.41
C ARG A 275 3.89 24.31 -16.17
N LEU A 276 4.63 24.95 -17.09
CA LEU A 276 5.73 24.30 -17.81
C LEU A 276 6.86 23.87 -16.85
N GLN A 277 7.20 24.71 -15.87
CA GLN A 277 8.20 24.35 -14.85
C GLN A 277 7.72 23.21 -13.95
N LEU A 278 6.45 23.23 -13.53
CA LEU A 278 5.83 22.15 -12.76
C LEU A 278 5.83 20.83 -13.53
N ALA A 279 5.49 20.86 -14.82
CA ALA A 279 5.50 19.68 -15.69
C ALA A 279 6.91 19.08 -15.81
N ALA A 280 7.92 19.91 -16.08
CA ALA A 280 9.31 19.47 -16.15
C ALA A 280 9.80 18.89 -14.82
N GLN A 281 9.46 19.52 -13.69
CA GLN A 281 9.84 19.06 -12.36
C GLN A 281 9.14 17.76 -11.97
N ALA A 282 7.86 17.61 -12.30
CA ALA A 282 7.08 16.39 -12.09
C ALA A 282 7.67 15.22 -12.88
N GLN A 283 8.05 15.45 -14.15
CA GLN A 283 8.69 14.42 -14.98
C GLN A 283 10.06 14.01 -14.44
N ALA A 284 10.90 14.98 -14.06
CA ALA A 284 12.25 14.72 -13.55
C ALA A 284 12.25 14.02 -12.18
N SER A 285 11.24 14.30 -11.35
CA SER A 285 11.15 13.81 -9.97
C SER A 285 10.05 12.77 -9.77
N ARG A 286 9.55 12.16 -10.86
CA ARG A 286 8.40 11.24 -10.85
C ARG A 286 8.48 10.18 -9.75
N PHE A 287 9.63 9.51 -9.62
CA PHE A 287 9.77 8.41 -8.66
C PHE A 287 9.79 8.91 -7.21
N ASP A 288 10.43 10.04 -6.93
CA ASP A 288 10.43 10.63 -5.59
C ASP A 288 9.03 11.14 -5.21
N LEU A 289 8.31 11.76 -6.15
CA LEU A 289 6.94 12.21 -5.97
C LEU A 289 6.00 11.03 -5.74
N PHE A 290 6.13 9.97 -6.52
CA PHE A 290 5.33 8.75 -6.34
C PHE A 290 5.54 8.15 -4.95
N GLU A 291 6.79 8.05 -4.50
CA GLU A 291 7.10 7.54 -3.16
C GLU A 291 6.56 8.45 -2.04
N ALA A 292 6.67 9.77 -2.20
CA ALA A 292 6.09 10.75 -1.27
C ALA A 292 4.56 10.67 -1.20
N LEU A 293 3.90 10.54 -2.35
CA LEU A 293 2.45 10.45 -2.47
C LEU A 293 1.88 9.08 -2.13
N THR A 294 2.70 8.04 -1.96
CA THR A 294 2.23 6.68 -1.64
C THR A 294 2.73 6.23 -0.27
N ARG A 295 4.01 5.89 -0.16
CA ARG A 295 4.64 5.35 1.06
C ARG A 295 4.58 6.34 2.23
N PHE A 296 4.76 7.63 1.94
CA PHE A 296 4.86 8.67 2.96
C PHE A 296 3.70 9.66 2.96
N ALA A 297 2.58 9.32 2.32
CA ALA A 297 1.44 10.22 2.19
C ALA A 297 0.99 10.76 3.56
N ASP A 298 0.90 9.89 4.58
CA ASP A 298 0.50 10.23 5.94
C ASP A 298 1.66 10.57 6.89
N THR A 299 2.74 11.10 6.33
CA THR A 299 3.94 11.45 7.11
C THR A 299 4.35 12.88 6.79
N HIS A 300 4.53 13.69 7.83
CA HIS A 300 5.07 15.03 7.67
C HIS A 300 6.61 14.97 7.64
N ARG A 301 7.24 15.96 7.01
CA ARG A 301 8.64 15.96 6.59
C ARG A 301 9.64 15.59 7.70
N SER A 302 9.45 16.08 8.92
CA SER A 302 10.36 15.80 10.05
C SER A 302 10.21 14.38 10.63
N SER A 303 9.01 13.80 10.58
CA SER A 303 8.75 12.42 11.03
C SER A 303 9.18 11.33 10.03
N ALA A 304 9.43 11.70 8.78
CA ALA A 304 9.78 10.78 7.70
C ALA A 304 11.26 10.31 7.74
N ILE A 305 11.69 9.74 8.87
CA ILE A 305 13.09 9.34 9.12
C ILE A 305 13.59 8.33 8.07
N ARG A 306 12.70 7.46 7.57
CA ARG A 306 13.04 6.43 6.56
C ARG A 306 13.02 6.95 5.11
N ALA A 307 12.47 8.14 4.86
CA ALA A 307 12.47 8.72 3.52
C ALA A 307 13.87 9.24 3.18
N SER A 308 14.30 9.04 1.93
CA SER A 308 15.52 9.65 1.41
C SER A 308 15.42 11.18 1.43
N VAL A 309 16.57 11.86 1.39
CA VAL A 309 16.61 13.33 1.32
C VAL A 309 15.87 13.84 0.07
N SER A 310 15.96 13.11 -1.05
CA SER A 310 15.26 13.45 -2.30
C SER A 310 13.73 13.34 -2.20
N VAL A 311 13.21 12.43 -1.37
CA VAL A 311 11.78 12.25 -1.12
C VAL A 311 11.25 13.26 -0.10
N ARG A 312 12.01 13.53 0.98
CA ARG A 312 11.58 14.40 2.08
C ARG A 312 11.19 15.81 1.64
N LYS A 313 11.86 16.37 0.61
CA LYS A 313 11.50 17.70 0.08
C LYS A 313 10.06 17.76 -0.48
N TRP A 314 9.49 16.64 -0.90
CA TRP A 314 8.11 16.58 -1.40
C TRP A 314 7.07 16.37 -0.31
N LEU A 315 7.50 16.12 0.92
CA LEU A 315 6.60 15.94 2.05
C LEU A 315 6.17 17.28 2.64
N PRO A 316 4.95 17.38 3.16
CA PRO A 316 4.46 18.58 3.84
C PRO A 316 5.18 18.78 5.18
N ASP A 317 5.33 20.03 5.59
CA ASP A 317 5.90 20.40 6.89
C ASP A 317 4.95 20.02 8.03
N SER A 318 3.66 20.23 7.79
CA SER A 318 2.58 19.83 8.69
C SER A 318 1.43 19.20 7.90
N LEU A 319 0.82 18.21 8.55
CA LEU A 319 -0.38 17.52 8.10
C LEU A 319 -1.49 17.85 9.07
N GLY A 320 -2.56 18.44 8.55
CA GLY A 320 -3.76 18.59 9.35
C GLY A 320 -4.47 17.26 9.48
N HIS A 321 -4.86 16.96 10.71
CA HIS A 321 -5.73 15.84 11.01
C HIS A 321 -7.03 16.41 11.58
N ASP A 322 -8.17 15.92 11.11
CA ASP A 322 -9.46 16.31 11.68
C ASP A 322 -9.57 15.87 13.17
N TYR A 323 -8.72 14.94 13.62
CA TYR A 323 -8.65 14.37 14.98
C TYR A 323 -7.22 13.92 15.34
N PRO A 324 -6.83 13.88 16.63
CA PRO A 324 -5.54 13.32 17.02
C PRO A 324 -5.45 11.84 16.63
N VAL A 325 -4.33 11.42 16.02
CA VAL A 325 -4.05 10.01 15.78
C VAL A 325 -3.88 9.31 17.13
N PRO A 326 -4.60 8.20 17.40
CA PRO A 326 -4.48 7.48 18.66
C PRO A 326 -3.05 7.00 18.91
N GLU A 327 -2.55 7.11 20.14
CA GLU A 327 -1.17 6.73 20.49
C GLU A 327 -0.87 5.26 20.19
N VAL A 328 -1.86 4.36 20.32
CA VAL A 328 -1.76 2.95 19.94
C VAL A 328 -1.38 2.79 18.47
N ILE A 329 -1.98 3.59 17.58
CA ILE A 329 -1.70 3.54 16.14
C ILE A 329 -0.30 4.07 15.85
N GLU A 330 0.12 5.15 16.50
CA GLU A 330 1.49 5.66 16.39
C GLU A 330 2.52 4.63 16.89
N ALA A 331 2.27 3.96 18.01
CA ALA A 331 3.13 2.90 18.53
C ALA A 331 3.24 1.72 17.54
N LEU A 332 2.12 1.27 16.96
CA LEU A 332 2.13 0.20 15.97
C LEU A 332 2.81 0.60 14.66
N ARG A 333 2.62 1.83 14.18
CA ARG A 333 3.33 2.35 13.00
C ARG A 333 4.84 2.43 13.23
N ALA A 334 5.27 2.74 14.45
CA ALA A 334 6.68 2.74 14.82
C ALA A 334 7.28 1.32 14.82
N LEU A 335 6.51 0.31 15.27
CA LEU A 335 6.93 -1.09 15.28
C LEU A 335 6.84 -1.78 13.91
N HIS A 336 5.84 -1.41 13.10
CA HIS A 336 5.55 -1.99 11.78
C HIS A 336 5.53 -0.95 10.66
N PRO A 337 6.67 -0.28 10.42
CA PRO A 337 6.78 0.83 9.47
C PRO A 337 6.57 0.47 8.01
N ASP A 338 6.63 -0.81 7.66
CA ASP A 338 6.36 -1.30 6.30
C ASP A 338 4.91 -1.75 6.10
N VAL A 339 4.07 -1.63 7.14
CA VAL A 339 2.62 -1.86 7.07
C VAL A 339 1.91 -0.52 6.90
N SER A 340 1.10 -0.39 5.85
CA SER A 340 0.31 0.81 5.61
C SER A 340 -0.76 1.01 6.69
N LEU A 341 -1.23 2.24 6.86
CA LEU A 341 -2.32 2.52 7.79
C LEU A 341 -3.61 1.75 7.46
N PRO A 342 -4.09 1.70 6.20
CA PRO A 342 -5.23 0.84 5.81
C PRO A 342 -5.07 -0.61 6.28
N ARG A 343 -3.88 -1.18 6.10
CA ARG A 343 -3.60 -2.57 6.41
C ARG A 343 -3.48 -2.84 7.91
N LEU A 344 -2.86 -1.92 8.63
CA LEU A 344 -2.82 -1.94 10.08
C LEU A 344 -4.24 -1.88 10.68
N LEU A 345 -5.10 -1.03 10.15
CA LEU A 345 -6.50 -0.93 10.59
C LEU A 345 -7.30 -2.20 10.27
N GLU A 346 -7.09 -2.80 9.10
CA GLU A 346 -7.73 -4.07 8.72
C GLU A 346 -7.32 -5.20 9.65
N VAL A 347 -6.03 -5.31 9.98
CA VAL A 347 -5.51 -6.30 10.93
C VAL A 347 -6.05 -6.06 12.34
N LEU A 348 -6.14 -4.82 12.80
CA LEU A 348 -6.72 -4.50 14.11
C LEU A 348 -8.23 -4.78 14.20
N ASP A 349 -8.96 -4.74 13.10
CA ASP A 349 -10.38 -5.13 13.04
C ASP A 349 -10.53 -6.65 13.27
N GLN A 350 -9.55 -7.44 12.82
CA GLN A 350 -9.52 -8.90 12.98
C GLN A 350 -8.87 -9.36 14.29
N HIS A 351 -7.93 -8.57 14.81
CA HIS A 351 -7.16 -8.85 16.03
C HIS A 351 -7.26 -7.66 17.01
N PRO A 352 -8.42 -7.46 17.65
CA PRO A 352 -8.64 -6.33 18.56
C PRO A 352 -7.76 -6.41 19.80
N LEU A 353 -7.34 -5.24 20.30
CA LEU A 353 -6.52 -5.10 21.51
C LEU A 353 -7.40 -4.76 22.72
N SER A 354 -7.25 -5.53 23.81
CA SER A 354 -7.79 -5.17 25.14
C SER A 354 -7.12 -3.91 25.69
N ALA A 355 -7.76 -3.24 26.66
CA ALA A 355 -7.22 -2.03 27.28
C ALA A 355 -5.80 -2.26 27.88
N ASP A 356 -5.60 -3.38 28.56
CA ASP A 356 -4.31 -3.78 29.14
C ASP A 356 -3.22 -3.99 28.07
N GLN A 357 -3.58 -4.60 26.93
CA GLN A 357 -2.65 -4.74 25.80
C GLN A 357 -2.32 -3.39 25.15
N GLN A 358 -3.29 -2.46 25.06
CA GLN A 358 -3.04 -1.11 24.55
C GLN A 358 -2.05 -0.35 25.43
N THR A 359 -2.21 -0.43 26.76
CA THR A 359 -1.28 0.18 27.72
C THR A 359 0.12 -0.42 27.57
N ARG A 360 0.26 -1.76 27.55
CA ARG A 360 1.57 -2.41 27.36
C ARG A 360 2.25 -2.03 26.04
N LEU A 361 1.49 -1.88 24.97
CA LEU A 361 2.02 -1.44 23.69
C LEU A 361 2.54 0.02 23.73
N ILE A 362 1.81 0.91 24.42
CA ILE A 362 2.18 2.31 24.57
C ILE A 362 3.38 2.48 25.52
N GLU A 363 3.42 1.73 26.62
CA GLU A 363 4.45 1.89 27.66
C GLU A 363 5.73 1.11 27.36
N VAL A 364 5.60 -0.18 27.01
CA VAL A 364 6.74 -1.11 26.88
C VAL A 364 6.92 -1.65 25.46
N ARG A 365 6.16 -1.17 24.47
CA ARG A 365 6.22 -1.60 23.06
C ARG A 365 6.00 -3.10 22.86
N GLN A 366 5.30 -3.74 23.79
CA GLN A 366 4.97 -5.15 23.72
C GLN A 366 3.62 -5.34 23.01
N GLN A 367 3.57 -6.23 22.04
CA GLN A 367 2.36 -6.58 21.29
C GLN A 367 2.01 -8.06 21.46
N PRO A 368 0.72 -8.43 21.35
CA PRO A 368 0.31 -9.84 21.35
C PRO A 368 0.89 -10.60 20.15
N GLU A 369 1.31 -11.83 20.37
CA GLU A 369 1.86 -12.70 19.31
C GLU A 369 0.90 -12.90 18.12
N PRO A 370 -0.42 -13.11 18.31
CA PRO A 370 -1.34 -13.21 17.16
C PRO A 370 -1.39 -11.92 16.32
N LEU A 371 -1.28 -10.75 16.96
CA LEU A 371 -1.24 -9.47 16.25
C LEU A 371 0.07 -9.30 15.48
N TYR A 372 1.19 -9.69 16.10
CA TYR A 372 2.50 -9.66 15.44
C TYR A 372 2.51 -10.53 14.18
N ASP A 373 2.03 -11.77 14.28
CA ASP A 373 1.98 -12.69 13.15
C ASP A 373 1.05 -12.18 12.04
N ALA A 374 -0.12 -11.65 12.40
CA ALA A 374 -1.05 -11.06 11.44
C ALA A 374 -0.43 -9.86 10.71
N LEU A 375 0.25 -8.96 11.42
CA LEU A 375 0.95 -7.81 10.82
C LEU A 375 2.12 -8.26 9.93
N LYS A 376 2.83 -9.33 10.31
CA LYS A 376 3.91 -9.92 9.49
C LYS A 376 3.38 -10.49 8.17
N VAL A 377 2.27 -11.23 8.21
CA VAL A 377 1.58 -11.75 7.00
C VAL A 377 1.10 -10.58 6.14
N ALA A 378 0.51 -9.56 6.78
CA ALA A 378 0.02 -8.39 6.08
C ALA A 378 1.16 -7.62 5.37
N ALA A 379 2.32 -7.48 6.02
CA ALA A 379 3.53 -6.89 5.44
C ALA A 379 4.07 -7.71 4.25
N GLN A 380 4.11 -9.04 4.37
CA GLN A 380 4.50 -9.93 3.27
C GLN A 380 3.58 -9.75 2.05
N MET A 381 2.27 -9.71 2.27
CA MET A 381 1.32 -9.46 1.20
C MET A 381 1.51 -8.07 0.57
N ALA A 382 1.84 -7.05 1.36
CA ALA A 382 2.07 -5.69 0.84
C ALA A 382 3.30 -5.65 -0.07
N ARG A 383 4.37 -6.37 0.29
CA ARG A 383 5.57 -6.51 -0.55
C ARG A 383 5.30 -7.26 -1.84
N ALA A 384 4.54 -8.35 -1.78
CA ALA A 384 4.13 -9.12 -2.95
C ALA A 384 3.31 -8.27 -3.95
N GLU A 385 2.38 -7.45 -3.44
CA GLU A 385 1.58 -6.55 -4.28
C GLU A 385 2.42 -5.39 -4.85
N ALA A 386 3.33 -4.81 -4.05
CA ALA A 386 4.25 -3.78 -4.52
C ALA A 386 5.22 -4.31 -5.60
N LEU A 387 5.64 -5.57 -5.50
CA LEU A 387 6.45 -6.25 -6.49
C LEU A 387 5.71 -6.34 -7.84
N ILE A 388 4.45 -6.77 -7.85
CA ILE A 388 3.63 -6.78 -9.07
C ILE A 388 3.41 -5.37 -9.62
N ASP A 389 3.12 -4.38 -8.77
CA ASP A 389 2.98 -2.98 -9.18
C ASP A 389 4.22 -2.46 -9.93
N ARG A 390 5.42 -2.80 -9.43
CA ARG A 390 6.70 -2.41 -10.06
C ARG A 390 6.98 -3.10 -11.40
N ILE A 391 6.35 -4.24 -11.66
CA ILE A 391 6.43 -4.92 -12.95
C ILE A 391 5.49 -4.24 -13.94
N TYR A 392 4.23 -4.00 -13.55
CA TYR A 392 3.24 -3.33 -14.41
C TYR A 392 3.67 -1.91 -14.79
N HIS A 393 4.18 -1.16 -13.83
CA HIS A 393 4.42 0.26 -14.00
C HIS A 393 5.90 0.59 -13.99
N ARG A 394 6.25 1.70 -14.63
CA ARG A 394 7.59 2.26 -14.56
C ARG A 394 7.84 2.79 -13.14
N ARG A 395 8.68 2.10 -12.38
CA ARG A 395 9.10 2.47 -11.01
C ARG A 395 10.61 2.64 -10.92
N ARG A 396 11.09 3.17 -9.79
CA ARG A 396 12.53 3.18 -9.47
C ARG A 396 13.08 1.75 -9.55
N PHE A 397 14.30 1.62 -10.08
CA PHE A 397 14.98 0.33 -10.16
C PHE A 397 15.08 -0.32 -8.78
N ASP A 398 14.85 -1.62 -8.75
CA ASP A 398 14.89 -2.46 -7.57
C ASP A 398 15.42 -3.83 -7.98
N GLN A 399 16.55 -4.23 -7.39
CA GLN A 399 17.26 -5.44 -7.78
C GLN A 399 16.40 -6.70 -7.59
N GLN A 400 15.61 -6.73 -6.51
CA GLN A 400 14.75 -7.87 -6.24
C GLN A 400 13.63 -8.02 -7.27
N THR A 401 12.99 -6.92 -7.62
CA THR A 401 12.00 -6.86 -8.70
C THR A 401 12.63 -7.29 -10.02
N GLN A 402 13.87 -6.86 -10.29
CA GLN A 402 14.57 -7.26 -11.50
C GLN A 402 14.83 -8.77 -11.56
N ALA A 403 15.19 -9.42 -10.45
CA ALA A 403 15.37 -10.88 -10.41
C ALA A 403 14.07 -11.62 -10.77
N TRP A 404 12.93 -11.18 -10.23
CA TRP A 404 11.61 -11.69 -10.58
C TRP A 404 11.26 -11.46 -12.06
N VAL A 405 11.52 -10.25 -12.58
CA VAL A 405 11.31 -9.91 -13.99
C VAL A 405 12.14 -10.81 -14.89
N GLN A 406 13.43 -11.02 -14.62
CA GLN A 406 14.30 -11.88 -15.44
C GLN A 406 13.81 -13.33 -15.45
N ALA A 407 13.40 -13.87 -14.29
CA ALA A 407 12.87 -15.23 -14.19
C ALA A 407 11.64 -15.42 -15.10
N PHE A 408 10.63 -14.55 -14.98
CA PHE A 408 9.41 -14.66 -15.78
C PHE A 408 9.59 -14.21 -17.24
N ALA A 409 10.51 -13.29 -17.55
CA ALA A 409 10.85 -12.92 -18.91
C ALA A 409 11.45 -14.09 -19.71
N ARG A 410 12.27 -14.95 -19.08
CA ARG A 410 12.74 -16.20 -19.70
C ARG A 410 11.57 -17.07 -20.14
N SER A 411 10.54 -17.20 -19.31
CA SER A 411 9.33 -17.95 -19.66
C SER A 411 8.54 -17.30 -20.79
N ALA A 412 8.37 -15.98 -20.76
CA ALA A 412 7.63 -15.24 -21.77
C ALA A 412 8.29 -15.34 -23.16
N LEU A 413 9.62 -15.26 -23.22
CA LEU A 413 10.38 -15.40 -24.46
C LEU A 413 10.37 -16.82 -25.02
N ARG A 414 10.37 -17.85 -24.16
CA ARG A 414 10.25 -19.25 -24.60
C ARG A 414 8.96 -19.50 -25.38
N ALA A 415 7.87 -18.82 -25.03
CA ALA A 415 6.59 -18.95 -25.75
C ALA A 415 6.65 -18.48 -27.22
N ILE A 416 7.63 -17.64 -27.59
CA ILE A 416 7.87 -17.20 -28.96
C ILE A 416 9.14 -17.85 -29.57
N GLY A 417 9.64 -18.94 -28.98
CA GLY A 417 10.81 -19.66 -29.48
C GLY A 417 12.14 -18.91 -29.30
N LYS A 418 12.22 -18.04 -28.28
CA LYS A 418 13.44 -17.33 -27.87
C LYS A 418 13.84 -17.76 -26.45
N HIS A 419 15.12 -17.64 -26.10
CA HIS A 419 15.56 -17.85 -24.73
C HIS A 419 16.45 -16.70 -24.28
N LEU A 420 16.23 -16.25 -23.05
CA LEU A 420 16.93 -15.10 -22.48
C LEU A 420 18.14 -15.57 -21.66
N ILE A 421 19.30 -15.01 -22.00
CA ILE A 421 20.55 -15.15 -21.27
C ILE A 421 20.88 -13.77 -20.69
N VAL A 422 21.00 -13.70 -19.37
CA VAL A 422 21.45 -12.50 -18.67
C VAL A 422 22.73 -12.87 -17.95
N SER A 423 23.81 -12.16 -18.24
CA SER A 423 25.16 -12.50 -17.82
C SER A 423 25.97 -11.25 -17.47
N PRO A 424 27.07 -11.35 -16.71
CA PRO A 424 27.95 -10.21 -16.47
C PRO A 424 28.65 -9.73 -17.77
N PRO A 425 29.21 -8.52 -17.81
CA PRO A 425 29.78 -7.93 -19.03
C PRO A 425 30.97 -8.69 -19.61
N THR A 426 31.63 -9.51 -18.79
CA THR A 426 32.74 -10.41 -19.16
C THR A 426 32.31 -11.66 -19.91
N TYR A 427 31.00 -11.93 -20.00
CA TYR A 427 30.48 -13.14 -20.63
C TYR A 427 30.66 -13.12 -22.14
N VAL A 428 31.22 -14.20 -22.68
CA VAL A 428 31.33 -14.43 -24.13
C VAL A 428 30.58 -15.73 -24.45
N PRO A 429 29.56 -15.71 -25.32
CA PRO A 429 28.85 -16.91 -25.71
C PRO A 429 29.77 -17.87 -26.48
N LEU A 430 29.73 -19.15 -26.12
CA LEU A 430 30.48 -20.22 -26.78
C LEU A 430 29.96 -20.50 -28.20
N ASP A 431 28.63 -20.46 -28.37
CA ASP A 431 27.94 -20.77 -29.63
C ASP A 431 27.03 -19.63 -30.11
N ARG A 432 26.86 -19.55 -31.43
CA ARG A 432 25.97 -18.58 -32.08
C ARG A 432 24.54 -19.13 -32.13
N ASP A 433 23.78 -18.90 -31.08
CA ASP A 433 22.35 -19.21 -31.08
C ASP A 433 21.51 -18.00 -31.52
N LYS A 434 20.89 -18.10 -32.69
CA LYS A 434 19.97 -17.08 -33.25
C LYS A 434 18.65 -16.93 -32.48
N HIS A 435 18.36 -17.87 -31.58
CA HIS A 435 17.21 -17.84 -30.68
C HIS A 435 17.56 -17.23 -29.32
N ALA A 436 18.84 -16.96 -29.04
CA ALA A 436 19.28 -16.30 -27.82
C ALA A 436 19.00 -14.79 -27.88
N VAL A 437 18.45 -14.26 -26.79
CA VAL A 437 18.44 -12.84 -26.48
C VAL A 437 19.45 -12.65 -25.36
N LEU A 438 20.56 -11.94 -25.62
CA LEU A 438 21.68 -11.88 -24.69
C LEU A 438 21.85 -10.47 -24.12
N ILE A 439 21.69 -10.36 -22.81
CA ILE A 439 21.74 -9.10 -22.08
C ILE A 439 22.93 -9.16 -21.13
N LEU A 440 23.75 -8.13 -21.15
CA LEU A 440 24.83 -7.95 -20.19
C LEU A 440 24.30 -7.05 -19.05
N ASP A 441 24.38 -7.57 -17.83
CA ASP A 441 23.98 -6.88 -16.60
C ASP A 441 25.23 -6.25 -15.96
N HIS A 442 25.27 -4.92 -15.91
CA HIS A 442 26.38 -4.16 -15.34
C HIS A 442 26.18 -3.86 -13.84
N GLY A 443 25.07 -4.32 -13.25
CA GLY A 443 24.65 -3.90 -11.92
C GLY A 443 23.92 -2.56 -11.93
N ASP A 444 23.33 -2.20 -10.79
CA ASP A 444 22.66 -0.91 -10.54
C ASP A 444 21.58 -0.49 -11.55
N GLY A 445 21.00 -1.47 -12.26
CA GLY A 445 19.94 -1.23 -13.26
C GLY A 445 20.46 -0.77 -14.62
N GLU A 446 21.75 -0.96 -14.87
CA GLU A 446 22.42 -0.68 -16.14
C GLU A 446 22.57 -1.97 -16.97
N PHE A 447 22.08 -1.94 -18.21
CA PHE A 447 22.08 -3.10 -19.10
C PHE A 447 22.60 -2.73 -20.48
N SER A 448 23.26 -3.67 -21.16
CA SER A 448 23.61 -3.51 -22.58
C SER A 448 23.24 -4.76 -23.38
N PRO A 449 22.87 -4.62 -24.66
CA PRO A 449 22.77 -5.77 -25.53
C PRO A 449 24.17 -6.33 -25.78
N TYR A 450 24.27 -7.63 -26.04
CA TYR A 450 25.51 -8.17 -26.59
C TYR A 450 25.57 -7.91 -28.09
N ASP A 451 26.63 -7.22 -28.52
CA ASP A 451 26.87 -6.93 -29.92
C ASP A 451 27.77 -8.00 -30.53
N GLN A 452 27.21 -8.71 -31.51
CA GLN A 452 27.91 -9.79 -32.21
C GLN A 452 29.05 -9.28 -33.09
N SER A 453 28.99 -8.03 -33.56
CA SER A 453 29.99 -7.46 -34.47
C SER A 453 31.28 -7.10 -33.72
N SER A 454 31.15 -6.53 -32.53
CA SER A 454 32.26 -6.15 -31.65
C SER A 454 32.66 -7.25 -30.65
N GLN A 455 31.91 -8.37 -30.60
CA GLN A 455 32.11 -9.47 -29.64
C GLN A 455 32.15 -8.96 -28.18
N GLY A 456 31.22 -8.06 -27.83
CA GLY A 456 31.24 -7.40 -26.53
C GLY A 456 29.95 -6.66 -26.21
N ALA A 457 30.05 -5.78 -25.20
CA ALA A 457 28.94 -4.95 -24.78
C ALA A 457 28.60 -3.88 -25.82
N GLY A 458 27.33 -3.81 -26.22
CA GLY A 458 26.79 -2.69 -26.97
C GLY A 458 26.59 -1.46 -26.09
N VAL A 459 25.76 -0.52 -26.56
CA VAL A 459 25.46 0.71 -25.81
C VAL A 459 24.77 0.38 -24.49
N GLN A 460 25.41 0.77 -23.39
CA GLN A 460 24.85 0.66 -22.05
C GLN A 460 23.65 1.61 -21.89
N GLN A 461 22.58 1.10 -21.29
CA GLN A 461 21.33 1.80 -21.05
C GLN A 461 20.96 1.70 -19.59
N GLY A 462 20.60 2.85 -19.02
CA GLY A 462 20.18 3.01 -17.64
C GLY A 462 18.71 3.37 -17.46
N GLY A 463 18.27 3.26 -16.21
CA GLY A 463 16.95 3.69 -15.76
C GLY A 463 15.88 2.60 -15.77
N ALA A 464 14.67 2.98 -15.34
CA ALA A 464 13.58 2.07 -15.00
C ALA A 464 13.14 1.07 -16.09
N ASP A 465 13.38 1.40 -17.37
CA ASP A 465 12.98 0.56 -18.51
C ASP A 465 14.19 -0.05 -19.25
N ALA A 466 15.41 0.12 -18.74
CA ALA A 466 16.64 -0.28 -19.44
C ALA A 466 16.62 -1.76 -19.84
N PHE A 467 16.34 -2.65 -18.89
CA PHE A 467 16.25 -4.09 -19.15
C PHE A 467 15.25 -4.40 -20.28
N PHE A 468 14.03 -3.87 -20.19
CA PHE A 468 12.98 -4.12 -21.19
C PHE A 468 13.36 -3.58 -22.57
N ARG A 469 13.96 -2.39 -22.62
CA ARG A 469 14.39 -1.76 -23.87
C ARG A 469 15.50 -2.57 -24.55
N VAL A 470 16.53 -2.97 -23.80
CA VAL A 470 17.64 -3.79 -24.28
C VAL A 470 17.19 -5.18 -24.72
N LEU A 471 16.25 -5.79 -23.99
CA LEU A 471 15.65 -7.07 -24.34
C LEU A 471 14.88 -6.97 -25.67
N LEU A 472 13.97 -6.00 -25.77
CA LEU A 472 13.08 -5.87 -26.93
C LEU A 472 13.81 -5.36 -28.17
N SER A 473 14.89 -4.59 -28.03
CA SER A 473 15.71 -4.15 -29.17
C SER A 473 16.43 -5.30 -29.87
N GLN A 474 16.60 -6.44 -29.20
CA GLN A 474 17.19 -7.65 -29.78
C GLN A 474 16.18 -8.56 -30.47
N LEU A 475 14.89 -8.26 -30.36
CA LEU A 475 13.84 -9.01 -31.04
C LEU A 475 13.64 -8.49 -32.47
N SER A 476 13.28 -9.40 -33.37
CA SER A 476 12.84 -9.04 -34.72
C SER A 476 11.59 -8.15 -34.65
N ASP A 477 11.37 -7.31 -35.66
CA ASP A 477 10.18 -6.44 -35.71
C ASP A 477 8.88 -7.26 -35.62
N HIS A 478 8.84 -8.42 -36.30
CA HIS A 478 7.72 -9.35 -36.24
C HIS A 478 7.44 -9.86 -34.81
N ASP A 479 8.48 -10.18 -34.05
CA ASP A 479 8.31 -10.67 -32.67
C ASP A 479 7.99 -9.53 -31.71
N ARG A 480 8.58 -8.35 -31.92
CA ARG A 480 8.37 -7.17 -31.08
C ARG A 480 6.94 -6.62 -31.19
N VAL A 481 6.37 -6.62 -32.40
CA VAL A 481 4.98 -6.16 -32.63
C VAL A 481 3.93 -6.98 -31.87
N ARG A 482 4.25 -8.23 -31.48
CA ARG A 482 3.38 -9.04 -30.60
C ARG A 482 3.16 -8.40 -29.22
N PHE A 483 4.10 -7.57 -28.77
CA PHE A 483 4.01 -6.88 -27.49
C PHE A 483 3.54 -5.43 -27.62
N GLY A 484 3.67 -4.79 -28.78
CA GLY A 484 3.16 -3.44 -29.02
C GLY A 484 3.62 -2.85 -30.35
N ALA A 485 2.89 -1.85 -30.85
CA ALA A 485 3.11 -1.26 -32.17
C ALA A 485 4.43 -0.45 -32.28
N ASP A 486 4.87 0.16 -31.19
CA ASP A 486 6.13 0.88 -31.07
C ASP A 486 6.91 0.43 -29.82
N MET A 487 8.12 0.95 -29.61
CA MET A 487 8.96 0.54 -28.48
C MET A 487 8.32 0.83 -27.11
N PRO A 488 7.75 2.03 -26.84
CA PRO A 488 7.02 2.29 -25.60
C PRO A 488 5.86 1.32 -25.36
N ALA A 489 5.01 1.09 -26.36
CA ALA A 489 3.89 0.15 -26.26
C ALA A 489 4.38 -1.29 -26.08
N ALA A 490 5.46 -1.69 -26.75
CA ALA A 490 6.06 -3.01 -26.60
C ALA A 490 6.63 -3.23 -25.20
N ILE A 491 7.26 -2.22 -24.59
CA ILE A 491 7.71 -2.27 -23.19
C ILE A 491 6.52 -2.47 -22.26
N ALA A 492 5.46 -1.66 -22.41
CA ALA A 492 4.25 -1.76 -21.60
C ALA A 492 3.56 -3.13 -21.76
N GLY A 493 3.41 -3.61 -23.00
CA GLY A 493 2.80 -4.91 -23.28
C GLY A 493 3.65 -6.08 -22.78
N PHE A 494 4.98 -6.03 -22.89
CA PHE A 494 5.85 -7.08 -22.34
C PHE A 494 5.81 -7.10 -20.80
N ARG A 495 5.85 -5.92 -20.14
CA ARG A 495 5.63 -5.79 -18.70
C ARG A 495 4.33 -6.44 -18.26
N HIS A 496 3.24 -6.15 -18.97
CA HIS A 496 1.94 -6.78 -18.72
C HIS A 496 2.01 -8.32 -18.83
N HIS A 497 2.64 -8.86 -19.87
CA HIS A 497 2.81 -10.31 -20.02
C HIS A 497 3.61 -10.95 -18.86
N VAL A 498 4.69 -10.31 -18.41
CA VAL A 498 5.50 -10.78 -17.29
C VAL A 498 4.67 -10.75 -15.99
N ALA A 499 3.98 -9.65 -15.71
CA ALA A 499 3.12 -9.53 -14.52
C ALA A 499 2.00 -10.57 -14.52
N GLN A 500 1.32 -10.79 -15.65
CA GLN A 500 0.30 -11.82 -15.81
C GLN A 500 0.82 -13.23 -15.57
N ALA A 501 2.03 -13.53 -16.08
CA ALA A 501 2.67 -14.82 -15.83
C ALA A 501 2.96 -15.03 -14.34
N MET A 502 3.41 -13.97 -13.66
CA MET A 502 3.68 -14.01 -12.22
C MET A 502 2.39 -14.15 -11.39
N LEU A 503 1.32 -13.43 -11.74
CA LEU A 503 0.02 -13.53 -11.08
C LEU A 503 -0.58 -14.94 -11.18
N ARG A 504 -0.41 -15.62 -12.33
CA ARG A 504 -0.79 -17.04 -12.47
C ARG A 504 -0.01 -17.96 -11.53
N ASN A 505 1.11 -17.51 -10.99
CA ASN A 505 1.93 -18.23 -10.01
C ASN A 505 1.73 -17.71 -8.59
N ARG A 506 0.68 -16.92 -8.31
CA ARG A 506 0.35 -16.50 -6.94
C ARG A 506 -0.06 -17.71 -6.08
N ALA A 507 0.53 -17.82 -4.91
CA ALA A 507 0.19 -18.79 -3.88
C ALA A 507 -1.04 -18.35 -3.07
N PRO A 508 -1.78 -19.27 -2.42
CA PRO A 508 -2.95 -18.92 -1.62
C PRO A 508 -2.68 -17.89 -0.52
N GLN A 509 -1.48 -17.90 0.07
CA GLN A 509 -1.06 -16.92 1.08
C GLN A 509 -0.64 -15.55 0.52
N GLY A 510 -0.71 -15.35 -0.81
CA GLY A 510 -0.41 -14.07 -1.46
C GLY A 510 1.03 -13.90 -1.97
N THR A 511 1.98 -14.74 -1.57
CA THR A 511 3.34 -14.80 -2.16
C THR A 511 3.31 -15.44 -3.56
N PHE A 512 4.46 -15.53 -4.23
CA PHE A 512 4.56 -16.11 -5.58
C PHE A 512 5.43 -17.36 -5.61
N TYR A 513 4.96 -18.39 -6.30
CA TYR A 513 5.82 -19.48 -6.72
C TYR A 513 6.81 -18.99 -7.78
N PRO A 514 8.03 -19.56 -7.84
CA PRO A 514 8.90 -19.45 -9.00
C PRO A 514 8.20 -19.90 -10.30
N VAL A 515 8.84 -19.66 -11.44
CA VAL A 515 8.23 -19.85 -12.78
C VAL A 515 7.64 -21.25 -12.94
N LEU A 516 8.41 -22.28 -12.56
CA LEU A 516 7.91 -23.65 -12.43
C LEU A 516 7.69 -23.92 -10.94
N ARG A 517 6.57 -24.56 -10.62
CA ARG A 517 6.20 -24.93 -9.25
C ARG A 517 6.88 -26.24 -8.87
N ASP A 518 8.20 -26.24 -8.95
CA ASP A 518 9.09 -27.37 -8.77
C ASP A 518 10.18 -27.00 -7.76
N ILE A 519 10.54 -27.94 -6.89
CA ILE A 519 11.61 -27.79 -5.91
C ILE A 519 12.97 -27.53 -6.56
N ALA A 520 13.23 -28.03 -7.78
CA ALA A 520 14.49 -27.80 -8.49
C ALA A 520 14.81 -26.31 -8.71
N GLN A 521 13.80 -25.42 -8.71
CA GLN A 521 14.02 -23.97 -8.79
C GLN A 521 14.68 -23.38 -7.53
N TYR A 522 14.63 -24.10 -6.41
CA TYR A 522 15.20 -23.69 -5.14
C TYR A 522 16.63 -24.23 -4.93
N ALA A 523 17.16 -24.98 -5.91
CA ALA A 523 18.53 -25.48 -5.85
C ALA A 523 19.50 -24.30 -5.75
N SER A 524 20.34 -24.35 -4.72
CA SER A 524 21.37 -23.37 -4.43
C SER A 524 22.68 -23.80 -5.07
N ASP A 525 23.35 -22.87 -5.74
CA ASP A 525 24.74 -23.08 -6.16
C ASP A 525 25.64 -22.92 -4.94
N VAL A 526 26.20 -24.03 -4.47
CA VAL A 526 26.98 -24.10 -3.23
C VAL A 526 28.38 -24.56 -3.55
N ASP A 527 29.36 -23.82 -3.04
CA ASP A 527 30.75 -24.25 -3.06
C ASP A 527 30.93 -25.48 -2.16
N VAL A 528 30.95 -26.66 -2.80
CA VAL A 528 31.08 -27.96 -2.15
C VAL A 528 32.40 -28.13 -1.39
N THR A 529 33.40 -27.27 -1.62
CA THR A 529 34.66 -27.30 -0.87
C THR A 529 34.55 -26.63 0.50
N ARG A 530 33.56 -25.75 0.68
CA ARG A 530 33.36 -24.96 1.91
C ARG A 530 32.23 -25.50 2.79
N ILE A 531 31.31 -26.26 2.22
CA ILE A 531 30.23 -26.89 2.99
C ILE A 531 30.78 -28.01 3.87
N ALA A 532 30.19 -28.21 5.04
CA ALA A 532 30.60 -29.30 5.92
C ALA A 532 30.45 -30.66 5.19
N PRO A 533 31.38 -31.62 5.39
CA PRO A 533 31.35 -32.90 4.69
C PRO A 533 30.23 -33.83 5.21
N GLU A 534 29.80 -33.64 6.46
CA GLU A 534 28.76 -34.44 7.10
C GLU A 534 27.62 -33.53 7.60
N PRO A 535 26.36 -34.00 7.56
CA PRO A 535 25.22 -33.25 8.07
C PRO A 535 25.18 -33.22 9.60
N ASP A 536 24.50 -32.23 10.16
CA ASP A 536 24.20 -32.11 11.59
C ASP A 536 23.18 -33.16 12.06
N ALA A 537 22.84 -33.14 13.35
CA ALA A 537 21.88 -34.07 13.96
C ALA A 537 20.45 -33.99 13.35
N LEU A 538 20.15 -32.96 12.57
CA LEU A 538 18.88 -32.79 11.85
C LEU A 538 18.98 -33.23 10.38
N GLY A 539 20.15 -33.69 9.93
CA GLY A 539 20.39 -34.02 8.53
C GLY A 539 20.71 -32.80 7.65
N LEU A 540 21.07 -31.66 8.25
CA LEU A 540 21.35 -30.42 7.54
C LEU A 540 22.85 -30.14 7.47
N TYR A 541 23.33 -29.72 6.31
CA TYR A 541 24.71 -29.36 6.06
C TYR A 541 24.95 -27.89 6.41
N PRO A 542 25.76 -27.58 7.44
CA PRO A 542 26.09 -26.20 7.76
C PRO A 542 27.12 -25.62 6.77
N LEU A 543 26.92 -24.36 6.41
CA LEU A 543 27.89 -23.53 5.69
C LEU A 543 27.83 -22.11 6.30
N GLU A 544 28.87 -21.74 7.03
CA GLU A 544 28.90 -20.51 7.83
C GLU A 544 27.70 -20.38 8.79
N SER A 545 26.80 -19.41 8.54
CA SER A 545 25.57 -19.19 9.30
C SER A 545 24.34 -19.84 8.68
N ASP A 546 24.48 -20.37 7.46
CA ASP A 546 23.40 -20.97 6.69
C ASP A 546 23.35 -22.48 6.87
N ARG A 547 22.16 -23.04 6.61
CA ARG A 547 21.93 -24.49 6.62
C ARG A 547 21.37 -24.94 5.29
N TYR A 548 21.80 -26.11 4.85
CA TYR A 548 21.43 -26.68 3.57
C TYR A 548 20.89 -28.10 3.74
N LEU A 549 19.86 -28.43 2.99
CA LEU A 549 19.39 -29.80 2.79
C LEU A 549 19.97 -30.33 1.49
N PHE A 550 20.59 -31.51 1.51
CA PHE A 550 21.04 -32.19 0.29
C PHE A 550 19.96 -33.19 -0.16
N LEU A 551 19.40 -32.99 -1.36
CA LEU A 551 18.35 -33.82 -1.94
C LEU A 551 18.57 -33.90 -3.45
N ASP A 552 18.38 -35.09 -4.06
CA ASP A 552 18.50 -35.30 -5.51
C ASP A 552 19.77 -34.70 -6.15
N SER A 553 20.91 -34.85 -5.48
CA SER A 553 22.23 -34.32 -5.89
C SER A 553 22.33 -32.80 -5.94
N GLN A 554 21.44 -32.09 -5.23
CA GLN A 554 21.40 -30.63 -5.15
C GLN A 554 21.32 -30.16 -3.69
N TYR A 555 21.84 -28.96 -3.43
CA TYR A 555 21.73 -28.32 -2.13
C TYR A 555 20.57 -27.33 -2.12
N PHE A 556 19.80 -27.31 -1.04
CA PHE A 556 18.67 -26.41 -0.85
C PHE A 556 18.87 -25.64 0.44
N LYS A 557 18.96 -24.31 0.37
CA LYS A 557 19.04 -23.48 1.57
C LYS A 557 17.75 -23.61 2.38
N VAL A 558 17.86 -23.88 3.68
CA VAL A 558 16.72 -24.04 4.58
C VAL A 558 16.80 -23.04 5.73
N THR A 559 15.64 -22.52 6.13
CA THR A 559 15.51 -21.60 7.26
C THR A 559 14.37 -22.01 8.18
N GLN A 560 14.50 -21.65 9.45
CA GLN A 560 13.49 -21.85 10.47
C GLN A 560 13.34 -20.53 11.22
N ALA A 561 12.11 -20.00 11.29
CA ALA A 561 11.86 -18.69 11.90
C ALA A 561 12.08 -18.72 13.42
N ASP A 562 11.63 -19.79 14.07
CA ASP A 562 11.85 -20.11 15.48
C ASP A 562 11.70 -21.63 15.67
N GLN A 563 12.05 -22.14 16.86
CA GLN A 563 12.05 -23.58 17.14
C GLN A 563 10.66 -24.25 17.04
N THR A 564 9.57 -23.48 17.07
CA THR A 564 8.18 -23.96 17.00
C THR A 564 7.64 -23.98 15.57
N GLN A 565 8.24 -23.21 14.66
CA GLN A 565 7.87 -23.15 13.25
C GLN A 565 8.54 -24.25 12.44
N PRO A 566 7.91 -24.74 11.36
CA PRO A 566 8.53 -25.75 10.51
C PRO A 566 9.69 -25.14 9.70
N TRP A 567 10.66 -25.99 9.35
CA TRP A 567 11.71 -25.65 8.40
C TRP A 567 11.12 -25.38 7.01
N ARG A 568 11.68 -24.40 6.31
CA ARG A 568 11.26 -24.02 4.96
C ARG A 568 12.45 -23.90 4.03
N ILE A 569 12.25 -24.24 2.76
CA ILE A 569 13.26 -24.05 1.72
C ILE A 569 13.20 -22.60 1.22
N HIS A 570 14.33 -21.91 1.25
CA HIS A 570 14.48 -20.54 0.77
C HIS A 570 14.97 -20.52 -0.67
N HIS A 571 14.40 -19.65 -1.51
CA HIS A 571 14.87 -19.52 -2.90
C HIS A 571 16.22 -18.78 -2.92
N PRO A 572 17.21 -19.20 -3.75
CA PRO A 572 18.56 -18.62 -3.71
C PRO A 572 18.63 -17.15 -4.16
N SER A 573 17.73 -16.72 -5.03
CA SER A 573 17.77 -15.39 -5.67
C SER A 573 16.44 -14.63 -5.75
N LEU A 574 15.35 -15.21 -5.23
CA LEU A 574 14.00 -14.63 -5.31
C LEU A 574 13.47 -14.46 -3.90
N ASP A 575 13.74 -13.30 -3.29
CA ASP A 575 13.18 -12.93 -2.00
C ASP A 575 11.65 -12.93 -2.05
N ASP A 576 11.05 -13.28 -0.91
CA ASP A 576 9.61 -13.44 -0.72
C ASP A 576 8.95 -14.46 -1.69
N ALA A 577 9.74 -15.29 -2.39
CA ALA A 577 9.20 -16.46 -3.07
C ALA A 577 8.50 -17.37 -2.07
N TYR A 578 7.46 -18.06 -2.52
CA TYR A 578 6.84 -19.13 -1.75
C TYR A 578 7.93 -20.03 -1.20
N ALA A 579 7.92 -20.30 0.10
CA ALA A 579 8.93 -21.11 0.76
C ALA A 579 8.32 -22.47 1.12
N PRO A 580 8.61 -23.55 0.37
CA PRO A 580 8.05 -24.87 0.62
C PRO A 580 8.37 -25.34 2.04
N VAL A 581 7.35 -25.89 2.71
CA VAL A 581 7.49 -26.45 4.05
C VAL A 581 8.13 -27.83 3.97
N LEU A 582 9.18 -28.04 4.75
CA LEU A 582 9.77 -29.36 4.96
C LEU A 582 8.88 -30.13 5.93
N SER A 583 8.41 -31.30 5.49
CA SER A 583 7.75 -32.27 6.36
C SER A 583 8.63 -33.50 6.55
N HIS A 584 8.73 -33.98 7.79
CA HIS A 584 9.43 -35.22 8.10
C HIS A 584 8.41 -36.35 8.22
N ASN A 585 8.66 -37.48 7.58
CA ASN A 585 7.90 -38.70 7.85
C ASN A 585 8.46 -39.32 9.13
N VAL A 586 7.78 -39.17 10.27
CA VAL A 586 8.19 -39.86 11.51
C VAL A 586 8.06 -41.36 11.32
N ARG A 587 9.18 -42.04 11.07
CA ARG A 587 9.35 -43.47 11.34
C ARG A 587 10.83 -43.89 11.51
N ALA A 588 11.62 -43.06 12.18
CA ALA A 588 12.87 -43.40 12.89
C ALA A 588 13.47 -42.09 13.47
N PRO A 589 14.19 -42.12 14.61
CA PRO A 589 14.88 -40.94 15.10
C PRO A 589 16.04 -40.58 14.16
N GLY A 590 16.04 -39.35 13.60
CA GLY A 590 17.23 -38.76 12.98
C GLY A 590 17.30 -38.66 11.46
N THR A 591 16.19 -38.65 10.71
CA THR A 591 16.27 -38.40 9.25
C THR A 591 15.08 -37.58 8.74
N MET A 592 15.34 -36.36 8.23
CA MET A 592 14.36 -35.59 7.45
C MET A 592 14.30 -36.13 6.02
N ASN A 593 13.43 -37.09 5.75
CA ASN A 593 13.08 -37.47 4.39
C ASN A 593 11.93 -36.60 3.89
N GLY A 594 12.25 -35.64 3.01
CA GLY A 594 11.32 -34.67 2.46
C GLY A 594 10.23 -35.30 1.61
N ARG A 595 8.97 -35.07 1.98
CA ARG A 595 7.85 -35.05 1.04
C ARG A 595 7.19 -33.68 1.10
N THR A 596 6.99 -33.07 -0.06
CA THR A 596 6.27 -31.81 -0.21
C THR A 596 4.78 -32.09 -0.42
N ARG A 597 3.93 -31.21 0.12
CA ARG A 597 2.52 -31.07 -0.26
C ARG A 597 2.33 -29.74 -0.95
#